data_AF-A0A7G4A2U7-F1
#
_entry.id   AF-A0A7G4A2U7-F1
#
_cell.length_a   1.000
_cell.length_b   1.000
_cell.length_c   1.000
_cell.angle_alpha   90.00
_cell.angle_beta   90.00
_cell.angle_gamma   90.00
#
_symmetry.space_group_name_H-M   'P 1'
#
loop_
_entity.id
_entity.type
_entity.pdbx_description
1 polymer ?
#
loop_
_entity_poly.entity_id
_entity_poly.type
_entity_poly.pdbx_seq_one_letter_code
_entity_poly.pdbx_strand_id
1 'polypeptide(L)'
;MPVSKECIKLLQNLVDKYGQKGESDVDYSSIYLLLKEFLFLVIQNQKNHKDERIIGFLSNSALILEENSCFVDACRTFVISYQQKTHALDSMLDDELNIQSELDESWGKQLESEVSQPLQPSRFFVQLQEAIAKRAQRAAQNEKEIGENPTP
;
A
#
# COMPACT_ATOMS: atom_id res chain seq x y z
N MET A 1 -11.29 -5.22 8.52
CA MET A 1 -10.55 -5.38 9.77
C MET A 1 -10.83 -4.15 10.63
N PRO A 2 -10.82 -4.24 11.97
CA PRO A 2 -10.88 -3.07 12.84
C PRO A 2 -9.70 -2.14 12.54
N VAL A 3 -9.75 -0.90 13.02
CA VAL A 3 -8.66 0.07 12.83
C VAL A 3 -7.35 -0.49 13.37
N SER A 4 -6.29 -0.47 12.57
CA SER A 4 -4.97 -0.94 12.98
C SER A 4 -4.32 0.01 13.98
N LYS A 5 -3.42 -0.52 14.82
CA LYS A 5 -2.65 0.30 15.77
C LYS A 5 -1.76 1.30 15.02
N GLU A 6 -1.27 0.88 13.86
CA GLU A 6 -0.47 1.65 12.92
C GLU A 6 -1.25 2.87 12.42
N CYS A 7 -2.49 2.67 11.96
CA CYS A 7 -3.39 3.75 11.54
C CYS A 7 -3.64 4.75 12.66
N ILE A 8 -3.93 4.28 13.89
CA ILE A 8 -4.15 5.16 15.05
C ILE A 8 -2.90 5.98 15.36
N LYS A 9 -1.72 5.36 15.37
CA LYS A 9 -0.45 6.04 15.63
C LYS A 9 -0.15 7.09 14.56
N LEU A 10 -0.41 6.77 13.30
CA LEU A 10 -0.24 7.73 12.20
C LEU A 10 -1.24 8.89 12.30
N LEU A 11 -2.47 8.61 12.72
CA LEU A 11 -3.49 9.64 12.91
C LEU A 11 -3.12 10.59 14.05
N GLN A 12 -2.59 10.06 15.16
CA GLN A 12 -2.02 10.88 16.24
C GLN A 12 -0.89 11.79 15.71
N ASN A 13 0.05 11.22 14.96
CA ASN A 13 1.14 12.00 14.37
C ASN A 13 0.63 13.09 13.41
N LEU A 14 -0.43 12.83 12.65
CA LEU A 14 -1.06 13.83 11.79
C LEU A 14 -1.60 14.99 12.63
N VAL A 15 -2.38 14.70 13.67
CA VAL A 15 -2.96 15.71 14.56
C VAL A 15 -1.86 16.56 15.21
N ASP A 16 -0.81 15.91 15.72
CA ASP A 16 0.29 16.60 16.40
C ASP A 16 1.09 17.47 15.45
N LYS A 17 1.45 16.96 14.26
CA LYS A 17 2.18 17.73 13.23
C LYS A 17 1.36 18.90 12.73
N TYR A 18 0.07 18.69 12.49
CA TYR A 18 -0.82 19.75 12.06
C TYR A 18 -0.96 20.83 13.12
N GLY A 19 -1.09 20.46 14.40
CA GLY A 19 -1.12 21.43 15.51
C GLY A 19 0.16 22.25 15.68
N GLN A 20 1.30 21.80 15.16
CA GLN A 20 2.56 22.53 15.23
C GLN A 20 2.82 23.43 14.01
N LYS A 21 2.33 23.03 12.83
CA LYS A 21 2.69 23.66 11.55
C LYS A 21 1.51 24.28 10.82
N GLY A 22 0.28 23.95 11.22
CA GLY A 22 -0.94 24.33 10.53
C GLY A 22 -1.38 25.76 10.73
N GLU A 23 -0.74 26.56 11.60
CA GLU A 23 -1.17 27.93 11.90
C GLU A 23 -1.23 28.87 10.69
N SER A 24 -0.56 28.51 9.58
CA SER A 24 -0.63 29.25 8.31
C SER A 24 -1.84 28.92 7.44
N ASP A 25 -2.58 27.85 7.74
CA ASP A 25 -3.80 27.49 7.02
C ASP A 25 -4.97 28.41 7.39
N VAL A 26 -5.81 28.72 6.41
CA VAL A 26 -6.94 29.65 6.57
C VAL A 26 -7.91 29.16 7.63
N ASP A 27 -8.20 27.86 7.64
CA ASP A 27 -9.19 27.23 8.52
C ASP A 27 -8.54 26.49 9.70
N TYR A 28 -7.28 26.82 10.03
CA TYR A 28 -6.48 26.10 11.01
C TYR A 28 -7.23 25.73 12.30
N SER A 29 -7.88 26.72 12.93
CA SER A 29 -8.56 26.52 14.22
C SER A 29 -9.69 25.49 14.12
N SER A 30 -10.46 25.54 13.03
CA SER A 30 -11.57 24.63 12.77
C SER A 30 -11.07 23.23 12.43
N ILE A 31 -10.10 23.13 11.51
CA ILE A 31 -9.53 21.87 11.07
C ILE A 31 -8.85 21.16 12.24
N TYR A 32 -8.04 21.88 13.04
CA TYR A 32 -7.31 21.28 14.15
C TYR A 32 -8.24 20.75 15.25
N LEU A 33 -9.32 21.48 15.54
CA LEU A 33 -10.35 21.01 16.49
C LEU A 33 -11.04 19.74 15.96
N LEU A 34 -11.49 19.75 14.71
CA LEU A 34 -12.15 18.61 14.08
C LEU A 34 -11.23 17.38 14.00
N LEU A 35 -9.94 17.58 13.75
CA LEU A 35 -8.94 16.51 13.75
C LEU A 35 -8.78 15.86 15.13
N LYS A 36 -8.81 16.64 16.21
CA LYS A 36 -8.80 16.11 17.58
C LYS A 36 -10.06 15.30 17.90
N GLU A 37 -11.22 15.83 17.55
CA GLU A 37 -12.50 15.14 17.74
C GLU A 37 -12.55 13.85 16.92
N PHE A 38 -12.10 13.89 15.68
CA PHE A 38 -12.00 12.73 14.80
C PHE A 38 -11.08 11.66 15.38
N LEU A 39 -9.88 12.02 15.84
CA LEU A 39 -8.98 11.08 16.53
C LEU A 39 -9.64 10.44 17.75
N PHE A 40 -10.32 11.23 18.58
CA PHE A 40 -11.05 10.72 19.74
C PHE A 40 -12.13 9.71 19.33
N LEU A 41 -12.94 10.03 18.32
CA LEU A 41 -14.00 9.16 17.81
C LEU A 41 -13.44 7.85 17.25
N VAL A 42 -12.33 7.91 16.51
CA VAL A 42 -11.64 6.74 15.96
C VAL A 42 -11.15 5.81 17.08
N ILE A 43 -10.55 6.36 18.14
CA ILE A 43 -10.08 5.57 19.29
C ILE A 43 -11.24 4.89 20.01
N GLN A 44 -12.33 5.64 20.28
CA GLN A 44 -13.52 5.09 20.96
C GLN A 44 -14.21 3.99 20.14
N ASN A 45 -14.21 4.13 18.82
CA ASN A 45 -14.94 3.24 17.92
C ASN A 45 -14.04 2.36 17.04
N GLN A 46 -12.81 2.09 17.48
CA GLN A 46 -11.80 1.35 16.68
C GLN A 46 -12.28 -0.01 16.16
N LYS A 47 -13.23 -0.66 16.87
CA LYS A 47 -13.82 -1.94 16.47
C LYS A 47 -14.86 -1.82 15.34
N ASN A 48 -15.43 -0.63 15.15
CA ASN A 48 -16.52 -0.35 14.21
C ASN A 48 -16.05 0.38 12.94
N HIS A 49 -14.82 0.87 12.94
CA HIS A 49 -14.18 1.52 11.79
C HIS A 49 -13.15 0.61 11.14
N LYS A 50 -12.77 0.97 9.92
CA LYS A 50 -11.70 0.34 9.17
C LYS A 50 -10.73 1.41 8.71
N ASP A 51 -9.47 1.04 8.49
CA ASP A 51 -8.42 1.96 8.06
C ASP A 51 -8.78 2.65 6.75
N GLU A 52 -9.37 1.95 5.79
CA GLU A 52 -9.72 2.49 4.47
C GLU A 52 -10.77 3.62 4.57
N ARG A 53 -11.64 3.58 5.59
CA ARG A 53 -12.59 4.67 5.83
C ARG A 53 -11.91 5.92 6.36
N ILE A 54 -10.91 5.77 7.23
CA ILE A 54 -10.14 6.89 7.77
C ILE A 54 -9.32 7.52 6.64
N ILE A 55 -8.63 6.68 5.86
CA ILE A 55 -7.86 7.11 4.69
C ILE A 55 -8.76 7.82 3.69
N GLY A 56 -9.89 7.21 3.30
CA GLY A 56 -10.83 7.82 2.36
C GLY A 56 -11.39 9.16 2.86
N PHE A 57 -11.70 9.27 4.15
CA PHE A 57 -12.17 10.52 4.76
C PHE A 57 -11.11 11.62 4.68
N LEU A 58 -9.87 11.33 5.07
CA LEU A 58 -8.76 12.29 5.05
C LEU A 58 -8.41 12.71 3.62
N SER A 59 -8.33 11.76 2.68
CA SER A 59 -8.04 12.04 1.28
C SER A 59 -9.12 12.92 0.63
N ASN A 60 -10.40 12.62 0.88
CA ASN A 60 -11.49 13.45 0.37
C ASN A 60 -11.50 14.85 1.01
N SER A 61 -11.22 14.93 2.31
CA SER A 61 -11.16 16.21 3.01
C SER A 61 -10.02 17.08 2.49
N ALA A 62 -8.85 16.50 2.22
CA ALA A 62 -7.72 17.21 1.63
C ALA A 62 -8.02 17.73 0.22
N LEU A 63 -8.82 16.99 -0.56
CA LEU A 63 -9.27 17.44 -1.88
C LEU A 63 -10.29 18.58 -1.81
N ILE A 64 -11.18 18.58 -0.81
CA ILE A 64 -12.17 19.64 -0.61
C ILE A 64 -11.52 20.91 -0.05
N LEU A 65 -10.54 20.76 0.85
CA LEU A 65 -9.86 21.86 1.55
C LEU A 65 -8.48 22.13 0.96
N GLU A 66 -8.35 22.10 -0.37
CA GLU A 66 -7.06 22.18 -1.08
C GLU A 66 -6.29 23.49 -0.81
N GLU A 67 -6.99 24.55 -0.43
CA GLU A 67 -6.45 25.84 -0.01
C GLU A 67 -5.66 25.79 1.31
N ASN A 68 -5.90 24.78 2.14
CA ASN A 68 -5.23 24.56 3.42
C ASN A 68 -3.99 23.66 3.21
N SER A 69 -2.94 24.26 2.64
CA SER A 69 -1.74 23.55 2.19
C SER A 69 -1.06 22.68 3.26
N CYS A 70 -1.03 23.11 4.52
CA CYS A 70 -0.43 22.33 5.60
C CYS A 70 -1.30 21.13 5.96
N PHE A 71 -2.61 21.27 5.93
CA PHE A 71 -3.55 20.18 6.14
C PHE A 71 -3.43 19.13 5.03
N VAL A 72 -3.37 19.58 3.76
CA VAL A 72 -3.17 18.71 2.60
C VAL A 72 -1.86 17.93 2.72
N ASP A 73 -0.75 18.61 3.07
CA ASP A 73 0.55 17.94 3.24
C ASP A 73 0.54 16.95 4.42
N ALA A 74 -0.12 17.29 5.52
CA ALA A 74 -0.28 16.39 6.67
C ALA A 74 -1.09 15.13 6.29
N CYS A 75 -2.18 15.28 5.54
CA CYS A 75 -2.98 14.17 5.02
C CYS A 75 -2.18 13.32 4.03
N ARG A 76 -1.47 13.93 3.10
CA ARG A 76 -0.60 13.23 2.15
C ARG A 76 0.48 12.43 2.86
N THR A 77 1.15 13.03 3.83
CA THR A 77 2.18 12.38 4.65
C THR A 77 1.60 11.18 5.40
N PHE A 78 0.39 11.30 5.95
CA PHE A 78 -0.31 10.20 6.60
C PHE A 78 -0.55 9.03 5.64
N VAL A 79 -1.09 9.28 4.45
CA VAL A 79 -1.38 8.24 3.46
C VAL A 79 -0.11 7.53 3.02
N ILE A 80 0.94 8.28 2.68
CA ILE A 80 2.24 7.70 2.28
C ILE A 80 2.82 6.87 3.42
N SER A 81 2.81 7.38 4.65
CA SER A 81 3.34 6.66 5.81
C SER A 81 2.54 5.40 6.13
N TYR A 82 1.22 5.43 5.92
CA TYR A 82 0.36 4.28 6.08
C TYR A 82 0.70 3.22 5.02
N GLN A 83 0.77 3.63 3.75
CA GLN A 83 1.15 2.74 2.65
C GLN A 83 2.50 2.09 2.89
N GLN A 84 3.54 2.85 3.24
CA GLN A 84 4.87 2.31 3.54
C GLN A 84 4.88 1.28 4.69
N LYS A 85 3.95 1.41 5.66
CA LYS A 85 3.89 0.51 6.82
C LYS A 85 3.02 -0.72 6.59
N THR A 86 1.92 -0.59 5.86
CA THR A 86 0.95 -1.68 5.68
C THR A 86 1.11 -2.38 4.33
N HIS A 87 1.75 -1.74 3.37
CA HIS A 87 2.07 -2.30 2.06
C HIS A 87 3.56 -2.60 1.93
N ALA A 88 4.15 -3.26 2.93
CA ALA A 88 5.43 -3.95 2.75
C ALA A 88 5.38 -4.98 1.58
N LEU A 89 4.17 -5.36 1.14
CA LEU A 89 3.91 -6.16 -0.07
C LEU A 89 3.82 -5.32 -1.37
N ASP A 90 3.53 -4.02 -1.32
CA ASP A 90 3.63 -3.13 -2.52
C ASP A 90 5.07 -2.68 -2.78
N SER A 91 6.05 -3.14 -2.01
CA SER A 91 7.46 -3.15 -2.44
C SER A 91 7.69 -4.06 -3.67
N MET A 92 6.62 -4.61 -4.24
CA MET A 92 6.62 -5.16 -5.58
C MET A 92 6.46 -4.09 -6.64
N LEU A 93 6.01 -2.86 -6.37
CA LEU A 93 5.74 -1.83 -7.38
C LEU A 93 6.56 -0.55 -7.12
N ASP A 94 7.11 0.06 -8.17
CA ASP A 94 7.79 1.36 -8.09
C ASP A 94 6.79 2.54 -8.08
N ASP A 95 7.32 3.77 -7.96
CA ASP A 95 6.54 5.02 -7.96
C ASP A 95 5.72 5.21 -9.26
N GLU A 96 5.95 4.38 -10.27
CA GLU A 96 5.31 4.36 -11.59
C GLU A 96 4.37 3.13 -11.77
N LEU A 97 4.16 2.35 -10.71
CA LEU A 97 3.34 1.12 -10.66
C LEU A 97 3.91 -0.07 -11.47
N ASN A 98 5.20 -0.12 -11.76
CA ASN A 98 5.86 -1.27 -12.40
C ASN A 98 6.37 -2.28 -11.38
N ILE A 99 6.37 -3.58 -11.73
CA ILE A 99 6.88 -4.61 -10.83
C ILE A 99 8.40 -4.48 -10.62
N GLN A 100 8.84 -4.10 -9.42
CA GLN A 100 10.24 -4.09 -8.99
C GLN A 100 10.80 -5.51 -9.03
N SER A 101 11.74 -5.75 -9.94
CA SER A 101 12.39 -7.05 -10.16
C SER A 101 13.47 -7.38 -9.12
N GLU A 102 13.85 -6.42 -8.27
CA GLU A 102 14.89 -6.58 -7.24
C GLU A 102 14.22 -6.93 -5.91
N LEU A 103 13.83 -8.20 -5.78
CA LEU A 103 13.58 -8.82 -4.49
C LEU A 103 14.88 -8.75 -3.68
N ASP A 104 15.01 -7.72 -2.85
CA ASP A 104 16.12 -7.46 -1.95
C ASP A 104 16.47 -8.70 -1.09
N GLU A 105 17.76 -8.92 -0.82
CA GLU A 105 18.25 -10.05 -0.01
C GLU A 105 17.68 -10.07 1.42
N SER A 106 17.02 -9.00 1.84
CA SER A 106 16.25 -8.88 3.08
C SER A 106 15.03 -9.81 3.14
N TRP A 107 14.53 -10.33 2.01
CA TRP A 107 13.46 -11.34 1.98
C TRP A 107 13.86 -12.69 2.61
N GLY A 108 15.16 -13.03 2.61
CA GLY A 108 15.65 -14.32 3.09
C GLY A 108 16.17 -14.33 4.54
N LYS A 109 16.37 -13.17 5.17
CA LYS A 109 17.08 -13.07 6.46
C LYS A 109 16.17 -12.70 7.63
N GLN A 110 15.05 -13.41 7.81
CA GLN A 110 14.44 -13.49 9.13
C GLN A 110 13.60 -14.76 9.39
N LEU A 111 14.03 -15.89 8.83
CA LEU A 111 13.50 -17.21 9.21
C LEU A 111 14.61 -18.23 9.52
N GLU A 112 15.74 -17.78 10.07
CA GLU A 112 16.71 -18.70 10.69
C GLU A 112 16.30 -19.01 12.13
N SER A 113 15.24 -19.81 12.30
CA SER A 113 15.10 -20.73 13.43
C SER A 113 13.80 -21.52 13.32
N GLU A 114 13.69 -22.38 12.31
CA GLU A 114 13.01 -23.67 12.46
C GLU A 114 13.44 -24.57 11.31
N VAL A 115 14.14 -25.65 11.64
CA VAL A 115 14.55 -26.71 10.70
C VAL A 115 13.28 -27.36 10.15
N SER A 116 12.75 -26.77 9.09
CA SER A 116 11.58 -27.27 8.39
C SER A 116 12.07 -28.20 7.29
N GLN A 117 11.60 -29.45 7.36
CA GLN A 117 11.86 -30.51 6.40
C GLN A 117 11.67 -30.03 4.94
N PRO A 118 12.36 -30.64 3.95
CA PRO A 118 12.23 -30.25 2.55
C PRO A 118 10.76 -30.32 2.13
N LEU A 119 10.13 -29.15 1.99
CA LEU A 119 8.75 -29.02 1.53
C LEU A 119 8.72 -29.47 0.08
N GLN A 120 8.17 -30.67 -0.16
CA GLN A 120 7.78 -31.05 -1.51
C GLN A 120 6.89 -29.93 -2.09
N PRO A 121 7.15 -29.46 -3.32
CA PRO A 121 6.33 -28.44 -3.94
C PRO A 121 4.88 -28.91 -3.96
N SER A 122 3.96 -28.03 -3.53
CA SER A 122 2.53 -28.37 -3.51
C SER A 122 2.07 -28.77 -4.91
N ARG A 123 1.11 -29.70 -5.01
CA ARG A 123 0.56 -30.13 -6.32
C ARG A 123 0.06 -28.94 -7.16
N PHE A 124 -0.46 -27.92 -6.49
CA PHE A 124 -0.87 -26.67 -7.13
C PHE A 124 0.32 -25.96 -7.80
N PHE A 125 1.45 -25.85 -7.09
CA PHE A 125 2.65 -25.19 -7.60
C PHE A 125 3.24 -25.92 -8.82
N VAL A 126 3.24 -27.25 -8.80
CA VAL A 126 3.67 -28.08 -9.93
C VAL A 126 2.77 -27.85 -11.16
N GLN A 127 1.45 -27.85 -10.96
CA GLN A 127 0.49 -27.58 -12.05
C GLN A 127 0.63 -26.16 -12.61
N LEU A 128 0.90 -25.18 -11.75
CA LEU A 128 1.13 -23.81 -12.17
C LEU A 128 2.40 -23.69 -13.02
N GLN A 129 3.50 -24.32 -12.60
CA GLN A 129 4.74 -24.36 -13.38
C GLN A 129 4.53 -25.01 -14.75
N GLU A 130 3.81 -26.13 -14.81
CA GLU A 130 3.47 -26.78 -16.08
C GLU A 130 2.58 -25.92 -16.99
N ALA A 131 1.61 -25.20 -16.43
CA ALA A 131 0.74 -24.30 -17.18
C ALA A 131 1.52 -23.10 -17.76
N ILE A 132 2.44 -22.54 -16.98
CA ILE A 132 3.34 -21.47 -17.41
C ILE A 132 4.26 -21.96 -18.54
N ALA A 133 4.89 -23.13 -18.38
CA ALA A 133 5.76 -23.73 -19.39
C ALA A 133 5.02 -23.99 -20.72
N LYS A 134 3.79 -24.55 -20.65
CA LYS A 134 2.94 -24.75 -21.84
C LYS A 134 2.52 -23.45 -22.52
N ARG A 135 2.36 -22.36 -21.76
CA ARG A 135 2.04 -21.04 -22.34
C ARG A 135 3.25 -20.45 -23.06
N ALA A 136 4.43 -20.51 -22.44
CA ALA A 136 5.68 -20.05 -23.04
C ALA A 136 6.00 -20.82 -24.34
N GLN A 137 5.76 -22.15 -24.35
CA GLN A 137 5.95 -22.97 -25.53
C GLN A 137 5.02 -22.57 -26.70
N ARG A 138 3.75 -22.29 -26.41
CA ARG A 138 2.79 -21.80 -27.43
C ARG A 138 3.17 -20.43 -27.98
N ALA A 139 3.64 -19.52 -27.11
CA ALA A 139 4.12 -18.22 -27.54
C ALA A 139 5.32 -18.34 -28.50
N ALA A 140 6.31 -19.17 -28.16
CA ALA A 140 7.48 -19.43 -28.99
C ALA A 140 7.17 -20.18 -30.30
N GLN A 141 6.11 -21.00 -30.34
CA GLN A 141 5.66 -21.67 -31.57
C GLN A 141 4.94 -20.70 -32.52
N ASN A 142 4.08 -19.82 -31.99
CA ASN A 142 3.41 -18.79 -32.79
C ASN A 142 4.40 -17.80 -33.42
N GLU A 143 5.52 -17.49 -32.75
CA GLU A 143 6.58 -16.64 -33.31
C GLU A 143 7.35 -17.33 -34.45
N LYS A 144 7.43 -18.67 -34.46
CA LYS A 144 8.08 -19.42 -35.55
C LYS A 144 7.20 -19.54 -36.80
N GLU A 145 5.88 -19.68 -36.65
CA GLU A 145 4.97 -19.80 -37.81
C GLU A 145 4.82 -18.49 -38.61
N ILE A 146 5.10 -17.33 -38.01
CA ILE A 146 5.06 -16.04 -38.71
C ILE A 146 6.29 -15.85 -39.65
N GLY A 147 7.36 -16.64 -39.47
CA GLY A 147 8.61 -16.54 -40.26
C GLY A 147 8.69 -17.42 -41.52
N GLU A 148 7.76 -18.36 -41.74
CA GLU A 148 7.86 -19.37 -42.83
C GLU A 148 6.78 -19.26 -43.91
N ASN A 149 6.20 -18.06 -44.13
CA ASN A 149 5.44 -17.77 -45.35
C ASN A 149 6.25 -16.91 -46.33
N PRO A 150 7.03 -17.50 -47.27
CA PRO A 150 7.39 -16.80 -48.48
C PRO A 150 6.17 -16.86 -49.43
N THR A 151 5.49 -15.74 -49.59
CA THR A 151 4.50 -15.56 -50.66
C THR A 151 5.19 -15.14 -51.95
N PRO A 152 4.54 -15.42 -53.10
CA PRO A 152 4.87 -16.44 -54.10
C PRO A 152 6.07 -16.14 -55.01
#